data_AF-A0A1B6ATB3-F1
#
_entry.id   AF-A0A1B6ATB3-F1
#
_cell.length_a   1.000
_cell.length_b   1.000
_cell.length_c   1.000
_cell.angle_alpha   90.00
_cell.angle_beta   90.00
_cell.angle_gamma   90.00
#
_symmetry.space_group_name_H-M   'P 1'
#
loop_
_entity.id
_entity.type
_entity.pdbx_description
1 polymer ?
#
loop_
_entity_poly.entity_id
_entity_poly.type
_entity_poly.pdbx_seq_one_letter_code
_entity_poly.pdbx_strand_id
1 'polypeptide(L)'
;MITAKACFLSGQSERPPSGQSSRFLSGQLGVSRGIVSKANVVLQHAPDLVDPVISGASGLNEAYAVAQENKAKANSAEVQLARLREEDPELADRVVEGELTLAGAWAERTERVEEDKRQRRVATRLLDELVPPLAQARGTRTFSRYDPAYASGEPITRETIAHAMTALAEMDQVWQERDLP
;
A
#
# COMPACT_ATOMS: atom_id res chain seq x y z
N MET A 1 28.18 7.18 31.18
CA MET A 1 29.08 7.98 30.33
C MET A 1 28.65 7.77 28.87
N ILE A 2 27.99 8.80 28.31
CA ILE A 2 27.92 9.22 26.89
C ILE A 2 28.01 8.12 25.81
N THR A 3 26.93 7.83 25.06
CA THR A 3 27.02 7.50 23.60
C THR A 3 25.70 7.41 22.82
N ALA A 4 24.51 7.56 23.40
CA ALA A 4 23.27 7.67 22.59
C ALA A 4 22.89 9.14 22.22
N LYS A 5 23.74 10.11 22.59
CA LYS A 5 23.61 11.53 22.23
C LYS A 5 24.76 12.05 21.35
N ALA A 6 25.59 11.16 20.81
CA ALA A 6 26.65 11.52 19.85
C ALA A 6 26.18 11.56 18.38
N CYS A 7 25.02 10.98 18.05
CA CYS A 7 24.53 10.99 16.66
C CYS A 7 23.43 12.02 16.37
N PHE A 8 22.96 12.79 17.36
CA PHE A 8 21.91 13.80 17.14
C PHE A 8 22.37 15.25 17.28
N LEU A 9 23.62 15.50 17.71
CA LEU A 9 24.17 16.86 17.89
C LEU A 9 25.48 17.10 17.12
N SER A 10 25.72 16.36 16.04
CA SER A 10 26.83 16.67 15.13
C SER A 10 26.34 16.55 13.69
N GLY A 11 26.21 17.70 13.03
CA GLY A 11 26.04 17.80 11.60
C GLY A 11 24.60 17.97 11.15
N GLN A 12 24.16 19.23 11.04
CA GLN A 12 23.42 19.59 9.84
C GLN A 12 24.34 19.28 8.65
N SER A 13 24.07 18.19 7.94
CA SER A 13 23.96 18.12 6.49
C SER A 13 23.83 16.64 6.09
N GLU A 14 23.02 16.39 5.07
CA GLU A 14 22.85 15.12 4.37
C GLU A 14 21.92 14.08 5.03
N ARG A 15 20.63 14.29 4.73
CA ARG A 15 19.56 13.31 4.63
C ARG A 15 20.08 11.98 4.02
N PRO A 16 20.08 10.84 4.75
CA PRO A 16 20.26 9.55 4.11
C PRO A 16 18.90 9.03 3.58
N PRO A 17 18.91 8.31 2.45
CA PRO A 17 17.71 7.89 1.75
C PRO A 17 16.93 6.86 2.57
N SER A 18 15.61 7.00 2.50
CA SER A 18 14.60 6.01 2.86
C SER A 18 15.04 4.58 2.58
N GLY A 19 15.10 3.76 3.64
CA GLY A 19 15.24 2.31 3.49
C GLY A 19 16.42 1.65 4.23
N GLN A 20 16.76 2.08 5.45
CA GLN A 20 17.68 1.30 6.28
C GLN A 20 16.94 0.12 6.92
N SER A 21 16.96 -1.01 6.21
CA SER A 21 16.43 -2.29 6.66
C SER A 21 17.13 -2.70 7.97
N SER A 22 16.35 -3.24 8.91
CA SER A 22 16.79 -3.81 10.20
C SER A 22 17.98 -4.78 10.11
N ARG A 23 18.26 -5.28 8.90
CA ARG A 23 19.45 -6.05 8.51
C ARG A 23 20.80 -5.35 8.75
N PHE A 24 20.91 -4.04 8.55
CA PHE A 24 22.20 -3.34 8.68
C PHE A 24 22.56 -3.00 10.13
N LEU A 25 21.57 -2.64 10.96
CA LEU A 25 21.80 -2.23 12.35
C LEU A 25 22.16 -3.40 13.28
N SER A 26 21.66 -4.61 12.98
CA SER A 26 21.92 -5.80 13.81
C SER A 26 23.37 -6.29 13.73
N GLY A 27 24.01 -6.15 12.55
CA GLY A 27 25.38 -6.58 12.32
C GLY A 27 26.44 -5.63 12.90
N GLN A 28 26.13 -4.33 12.99
CA GLN A 28 27.10 -3.30 13.36
C GLN A 28 27.18 -3.03 14.88
N LEU A 29 26.16 -3.45 15.64
CA LEU A 29 26.04 -3.20 17.09
C LEU A 29 26.07 -4.47 17.95
N GLY A 30 26.18 -5.66 17.33
CA GLY A 30 26.10 -6.95 18.05
C GLY A 30 24.75 -7.22 18.71
N VAL A 31 23.70 -6.47 18.35
CA VAL A 31 22.37 -6.59 18.95
C VAL A 31 21.58 -7.67 18.21
N SER A 32 21.09 -8.65 18.97
CA SER A 32 20.32 -9.75 18.39
C SER A 32 19.04 -9.24 17.69
N ARG A 33 18.71 -9.84 16.55
CA ARG A 33 17.48 -9.54 15.79
C ARG A 33 16.20 -9.71 16.63
N GLY A 34 16.24 -10.58 17.64
CA GLY A 34 15.16 -10.75 18.61
C GLY A 34 14.94 -9.52 19.50
N ILE A 35 16.02 -8.83 19.92
CA ILE A 35 15.93 -7.60 20.72
C ILE A 35 15.31 -6.46 19.89
N VAL A 36 15.73 -6.32 18.62
CA VAL A 36 15.16 -5.31 17.71
C VAL A 36 13.66 -5.56 17.47
N SER A 37 13.27 -6.82 17.28
CA SER A 37 11.85 -7.18 17.12
C SER A 37 11.02 -6.84 18.36
N LYS A 38 11.54 -7.09 19.56
CA LYS A 38 10.86 -6.74 20.81
C LYS A 38 10.70 -5.23 20.97
N ALA A 39 11.77 -4.47 20.70
CA ALA A 39 11.76 -3.01 20.76
C ALA A 39 10.72 -2.40 19.79
N ASN A 40 10.59 -2.95 18.57
CA ASN A 40 9.56 -2.50 17.64
C ASN A 40 8.14 -2.75 18.15
N VAL A 41 7.89 -3.89 18.80
CA VAL A 41 6.57 -4.17 19.39
C VAL A 41 6.26 -3.19 20.52
N VAL A 42 7.24 -2.86 21.37
CA VAL A 42 7.09 -1.83 22.41
C VAL A 42 6.78 -0.47 21.79
N LEU A 43 7.55 -0.04 20.80
CA LEU A 43 7.33 1.23 20.12
C LEU A 43 5.91 1.36 19.53
N GLN A 44 5.36 0.26 19.00
CA GLN A 44 4.07 0.26 18.33
C GLN A 44 2.87 0.14 19.29
N HIS A 45 3.02 -0.58 20.40
CA HIS A 45 1.88 -0.94 21.27
C HIS A 45 2.00 -0.48 22.72
N ALA A 46 3.14 0.09 23.12
CA ALA A 46 3.36 0.75 24.41
C ALA A 46 4.37 1.90 24.25
N PRO A 47 4.05 2.94 23.46
CA PRO A 47 4.96 4.06 23.18
C PRO A 47 5.34 4.84 24.44
N ASP A 48 4.48 4.85 25.45
CA ASP A 48 4.68 5.40 26.78
C ASP A 48 5.83 4.74 27.56
N LEU A 49 6.16 3.47 27.24
CA LEU A 49 7.24 2.73 27.88
C LEU A 49 8.59 2.87 27.17
N VAL A 50 8.65 3.59 26.03
CA VAL A 50 9.89 3.78 25.27
C VAL A 50 10.91 4.59 26.06
N ASP A 51 10.51 5.74 26.63
CA ASP A 51 11.41 6.61 27.40
C ASP A 51 11.91 5.95 28.71
N PRO A 52 11.07 5.24 29.49
CA PRO A 52 11.53 4.41 30.61
C PRO A 52 12.52 3.30 30.24
N VAL A 53 12.37 2.67 29.06
CA VAL A 53 13.31 1.65 28.57
C VAL A 53 14.63 2.26 28.13
N ILE A 54 14.60 3.43 27.47
CA ILE A 54 15.81 4.15 27.03
C ILE A 54 16.61 4.66 28.25
N SER A 55 15.92 5.16 29.27
CA SER A 55 16.54 5.66 30.50
C SER A 55 17.05 4.54 31.43
N GLY A 56 16.73 3.27 31.13
CA GLY A 56 17.08 2.12 31.95
C GLY A 56 16.22 1.97 33.22
N ALA A 57 15.15 2.75 33.33
CA ALA A 57 14.19 2.68 34.43
C ALA A 57 13.25 1.46 34.32
N SER A 58 13.10 0.89 33.13
CA SER A 58 12.32 -0.34 32.90
C SER A 58 13.05 -1.30 31.95
N GLY A 59 12.95 -2.61 32.22
CA GLY A 59 13.56 -3.62 31.36
C GLY A 59 12.82 -3.77 30.04
N LEU A 60 13.55 -3.93 28.92
CA LEU A 60 12.95 -4.16 27.60
C LEU A 60 12.00 -5.37 27.57
N ASN A 61 12.29 -6.42 28.34
CA ASN A 61 11.42 -7.60 28.42
C ASN A 61 10.09 -7.32 29.14
N GLU A 62 10.11 -6.47 30.17
CA GLU A 62 8.91 -6.07 30.91
C GLU A 62 8.03 -5.17 30.05
N ALA A 63 8.64 -4.16 29.41
CA ALA A 63 7.95 -3.31 28.45
C ALA A 63 7.38 -4.14 27.27
N TYR A 64 8.12 -5.16 26.81
CA TYR A 64 7.64 -6.06 25.77
C TYR A 64 6.43 -6.90 26.22
N ALA A 65 6.37 -7.36 27.47
CA ALA A 65 5.22 -8.08 27.98
C ALA A 65 3.95 -7.19 28.01
N VAL A 66 4.09 -5.94 28.47
CA VAL A 66 2.99 -4.97 28.46
C VAL A 66 2.56 -4.64 27.02
N ALA A 67 3.52 -4.43 26.12
CA ALA A 67 3.23 -4.20 24.70
C ALA A 67 2.54 -5.40 24.04
N GLN A 68 2.89 -6.63 24.43
CA GLN A 68 2.22 -7.85 23.96
C GLN A 68 0.77 -7.93 24.46
N GLU A 69 0.53 -7.57 25.72
CA GLU A 69 -0.82 -7.51 26.29
C GLU A 69 -1.67 -6.43 25.60
N ASN A 70 -1.12 -5.23 25.41
CA ASN A 70 -1.78 -4.15 24.67
C ASN A 70 -2.07 -4.56 23.21
N LYS A 71 -1.14 -5.26 22.57
CA LYS A 71 -1.36 -5.85 21.24
C LYS A 71 -2.46 -6.90 21.24
N ALA A 72 -2.56 -7.73 22.28
CA ALA A 72 -3.62 -8.73 22.41
C ALA A 72 -4.99 -8.07 22.63
N LYS A 73 -5.06 -7.06 23.50
CA LYS A 73 -6.27 -6.24 23.72
C LYS A 73 -6.73 -5.53 22.45
N ALA A 74 -5.79 -4.92 21.72
CA ALA A 74 -6.07 -4.26 20.44
C ALA A 74 -6.48 -5.22 19.32
N ASN A 75 -6.08 -6.49 19.40
CA ASN A 75 -6.49 -7.56 18.48
C ASN A 75 -7.59 -8.46 19.05
N SER A 76 -8.28 -8.01 20.10
CA SER A 76 -9.43 -8.74 20.63
C SER A 76 -10.49 -8.88 19.54
N ALA A 77 -11.21 -10.01 19.55
CA ALA A 77 -12.23 -10.30 18.55
C ALA A 77 -13.31 -9.21 18.48
N GLU A 78 -13.63 -8.58 19.62
CA GLU A 78 -14.57 -7.47 19.73
C GLU A 78 -14.07 -6.20 19.02
N VAL A 79 -12.79 -5.84 19.21
CA VAL A 79 -12.19 -4.68 18.52
C VAL A 79 -12.07 -4.93 17.02
N GLN A 80 -11.68 -6.15 16.63
CA GLN A 80 -11.61 -6.53 15.23
C GLN A 80 -12.98 -6.58 14.56
N LEU A 81 -14.03 -7.04 15.27
CA LEU A 81 -15.40 -7.00 14.75
C LEU A 81 -15.94 -5.58 14.67
N ALA A 82 -15.65 -4.72 15.65
CA ALA A 82 -16.02 -3.31 15.60
C ALA A 82 -15.39 -2.59 14.39
N ARG A 83 -14.10 -2.81 14.12
CA ARG A 83 -13.44 -2.27 12.93
C ARG A 83 -14.03 -2.83 11.64
N LEU A 84 -14.34 -4.13 11.61
CA LEU A 84 -14.97 -4.74 10.44
C LEU A 84 -16.34 -4.10 10.17
N ARG A 85 -17.14 -3.79 11.19
CA ARG A 85 -18.42 -3.07 11.03
C ARG A 85 -18.27 -1.67 10.43
N GLU A 86 -17.19 -0.96 10.79
CA GLU A 86 -16.90 0.37 10.23
C GLU A 86 -16.43 0.28 8.77
N GLU A 87 -15.64 -0.74 8.43
CA GLU A 87 -14.99 -0.85 7.12
C GLU A 87 -15.79 -1.65 6.08
N ASP A 88 -16.55 -2.66 6.51
CA ASP A 88 -17.39 -3.53 5.67
C ASP A 88 -18.53 -4.14 6.53
N PRO A 89 -19.66 -3.44 6.68
CA PRO A 89 -20.75 -3.87 7.54
C PRO A 89 -21.35 -5.22 7.11
N GLU A 90 -21.39 -5.51 5.81
CA GLU A 90 -21.93 -6.76 5.28
C GLU A 90 -21.09 -7.97 5.71
N LEU A 91 -19.75 -7.85 5.65
CA LEU A 91 -18.87 -8.90 6.14
C LEU A 91 -18.95 -9.05 7.66
N ALA A 92 -19.18 -7.97 8.40
CA ALA A 92 -19.36 -8.03 9.84
C ALA A 92 -20.67 -8.75 10.23
N ASP A 93 -21.76 -8.50 9.51
CA ASP A 93 -23.05 -9.16 9.73
C ASP A 93 -22.93 -10.67 9.48
N ARG A 94 -22.26 -11.08 8.40
CA ARG A 94 -21.96 -12.51 8.12
C ARG A 94 -21.13 -13.18 9.23
N VAL A 95 -20.27 -12.42 9.93
CA VAL A 95 -19.54 -12.93 11.10
C VAL A 95 -20.43 -13.07 12.32
N VAL A 96 -21.34 -12.12 12.54
CA VAL A 96 -22.33 -12.15 13.64
C VAL A 96 -23.30 -13.32 13.46
N GLU A 97 -23.74 -13.56 12.22
CA GLU A 97 -24.62 -14.66 11.85
C GLU A 97 -23.92 -16.03 11.88
N GLY A 98 -22.59 -16.05 12.06
CA GLY A 98 -21.78 -17.27 12.15
C GLY A 98 -21.53 -17.95 10.80
N GLU A 99 -21.90 -17.32 9.69
CA GLU A 99 -21.62 -17.79 8.33
C GLU A 99 -20.13 -17.70 7.99
N LEU A 100 -19.43 -16.74 8.60
CA LEU A 100 -18.02 -16.48 8.36
C LEU A 100 -17.27 -16.29 9.68
N THR A 101 -16.02 -16.78 9.74
CA THR A 101 -15.16 -16.46 10.88
C THR A 101 -14.60 -15.05 10.72
N LEU A 102 -14.29 -14.38 11.84
CA LEU A 102 -13.67 -13.05 11.82
C LEU A 102 -12.37 -13.02 10.98
N ALA A 103 -11.56 -14.09 11.06
CA ALA A 103 -10.37 -14.23 10.23
C ALA A 103 -10.70 -14.39 8.74
N GLY A 104 -11.76 -15.15 8.42
CA GLY A 104 -12.27 -15.32 7.05
C GLY A 104 -12.77 -14.01 6.46
N ALA A 105 -13.48 -13.20 7.24
CA ALA A 105 -13.98 -11.89 6.80
C ALA A 105 -12.85 -10.92 6.48
N TRP A 106 -11.82 -10.85 7.32
CA TRP A 106 -10.63 -10.04 7.04
C TRP A 106 -9.86 -10.54 5.82
N ALA A 107 -9.81 -11.86 5.61
CA ALA A 107 -9.18 -12.43 4.41
C ALA A 107 -9.95 -12.06 3.13
N GLU A 108 -11.28 -12.22 3.12
CA GLU A 108 -12.14 -11.86 1.99
C GLU A 108 -12.04 -10.37 1.67
N ARG A 109 -12.08 -9.51 2.69
CA ARG A 109 -11.89 -8.07 2.50
C ARG A 109 -10.52 -7.75 1.91
N THR A 110 -9.46 -8.35 2.44
CA THR A 110 -8.10 -8.13 1.94
C THR A 110 -8.00 -8.55 0.48
N GLU A 111 -8.59 -9.68 0.11
CA GLU A 111 -8.64 -10.14 -1.28
C GLU A 111 -9.37 -9.15 -2.18
N ARG A 112 -10.55 -8.65 -1.77
CA ARG A 112 -11.29 -7.62 -2.52
C ARG A 112 -10.45 -6.36 -2.74
N VAL A 113 -9.75 -5.89 -1.71
CA VAL A 113 -8.89 -4.70 -1.78
C VAL A 113 -7.68 -4.93 -2.70
N GLU A 114 -7.05 -6.10 -2.61
CA GLU A 114 -5.89 -6.42 -3.46
C GLU A 114 -6.29 -6.64 -4.92
N GLU A 115 -7.46 -7.23 -5.18
CA GLU A 115 -7.98 -7.36 -6.54
C GLU A 115 -8.35 -5.99 -7.13
N ASP A 116 -9.00 -5.09 -6.39
CA ASP A 116 -9.23 -3.72 -6.85
C ASP A 116 -7.92 -2.97 -7.16
N LYS A 117 -6.90 -3.10 -6.30
CA LYS A 117 -5.56 -2.56 -6.60
C LYS A 117 -4.97 -3.16 -7.87
N ARG A 118 -5.12 -4.46 -8.07
CA ARG A 118 -4.63 -5.16 -9.26
C ARG A 118 -5.34 -4.67 -10.52
N GLN A 119 -6.66 -4.54 -10.49
CA GLN A 119 -7.46 -4.02 -11.59
C GLN A 119 -7.06 -2.59 -11.94
N ARG A 120 -6.88 -1.71 -10.92
CA ARG A 120 -6.39 -0.34 -11.14
C ARG A 120 -5.02 -0.33 -11.81
N ARG A 121 -4.07 -1.18 -11.38
CA ARG A 121 -2.75 -1.28 -12.02
C ARG A 121 -2.84 -1.72 -13.48
N VAL A 122 -3.70 -2.68 -13.80
CA VAL A 122 -3.93 -3.15 -15.17
C VAL A 122 -4.52 -2.04 -16.02
N ALA A 123 -5.56 -1.35 -15.53
CA ALA A 123 -6.19 -0.23 -16.22
C ALA A 123 -5.20 0.93 -16.46
N THR A 124 -4.44 1.34 -15.43
CA THR A 124 -3.41 2.38 -15.57
C THR A 124 -2.39 2.00 -16.64
N ARG A 125 -1.85 0.79 -16.60
CA ARG A 125 -0.87 0.33 -17.58
C ARG A 125 -1.42 0.34 -19.00
N LEU A 126 -2.67 -0.10 -19.18
CA LEU A 126 -3.33 -0.08 -20.49
C LEU A 126 -3.41 1.34 -21.05
N LEU A 127 -3.81 2.31 -20.22
CA LEU A 127 -3.92 3.71 -20.63
C LEU A 127 -2.55 4.33 -20.93
N ASP A 128 -1.53 4.03 -20.12
CA ASP A 128 -0.14 4.47 -20.36
C ASP A 128 0.43 3.91 -21.67
N GLU A 129 0.03 2.70 -22.07
CA GLU A 129 0.47 2.06 -23.31
C GLU A 129 -0.29 2.59 -24.55
N LEU A 130 -1.55 2.99 -24.41
CA LEU A 130 -2.41 3.34 -25.56
C LEU A 130 -2.51 4.84 -25.83
N VAL A 131 -2.67 5.67 -24.81
CA VAL A 131 -3.02 7.10 -24.97
C VAL A 131 -1.85 7.91 -25.54
N PRO A 132 -0.59 7.81 -25.05
CA PRO A 132 0.50 8.60 -25.57
C PRO A 132 0.83 8.34 -27.05
N PRO A 133 0.90 7.07 -27.54
CA PRO A 133 1.10 6.82 -28.97
C PRO A 133 -0.02 7.38 -29.84
N LEU A 134 -1.28 7.28 -29.40
CA LEU A 134 -2.41 7.83 -30.13
C LEU A 134 -2.34 9.36 -30.22
N ALA A 135 -1.94 10.02 -29.13
CA ALA A 135 -1.72 11.46 -29.10
C ALA A 135 -0.58 11.88 -30.04
N GLN A 136 0.52 11.12 -30.07
CA GLN A 136 1.66 11.36 -30.97
C GLN A 136 1.34 11.10 -32.44
N ALA A 137 0.39 10.22 -32.75
CA ALA A 137 -0.03 9.96 -34.12
C ALA A 137 -0.75 11.17 -34.75
N ARG A 138 -1.26 12.11 -33.94
CA ARG A 138 -1.91 13.33 -34.42
C ARG A 138 -0.98 14.13 -35.34
N GLY A 139 -1.48 14.47 -36.53
CA GLY A 139 -0.74 15.27 -37.52
C GLY A 139 0.34 14.50 -38.29
N THR A 140 0.51 13.21 -38.01
CA THR A 140 1.42 12.34 -38.77
C THR A 140 0.75 11.77 -40.02
N ARG A 141 1.55 11.18 -40.93
CA ARG A 141 1.03 10.45 -42.10
C ARG A 141 0.64 8.99 -41.80
N THR A 142 0.61 8.60 -40.53
CA THR A 142 0.34 7.21 -40.12
C THR A 142 -1.03 6.75 -40.62
N PHE A 143 -2.06 7.60 -40.49
CA PHE A 143 -3.42 7.25 -40.90
C PHE A 143 -3.58 7.10 -42.42
N SER A 144 -2.93 7.94 -43.22
CA SER A 144 -3.01 7.87 -44.68
C SER A 144 -2.18 6.75 -45.29
N ARG A 145 -1.27 6.16 -44.53
CA ARG A 145 -0.45 5.01 -44.92
C ARG A 145 -1.00 3.68 -44.41
N TYR A 146 -2.11 3.69 -43.67
CA TYR A 146 -2.74 2.46 -43.22
C TYR A 146 -3.17 1.64 -44.44
N ASP A 147 -2.70 0.39 -44.50
CA ASP A 147 -3.03 -0.57 -45.53
C ASP A 147 -3.47 -1.88 -44.84
N PRO A 148 -4.75 -2.28 -44.99
CA PRO A 148 -5.30 -3.51 -44.43
C PRO A 148 -4.50 -4.78 -44.77
N ALA A 149 -3.76 -4.80 -45.90
CA ALA A 149 -2.97 -5.94 -46.32
C ALA A 149 -1.83 -6.29 -45.32
N TYR A 150 -1.40 -5.33 -44.51
CA TYR A 150 -0.38 -5.53 -43.48
C TYR A 150 -0.96 -5.68 -42.06
N ALA A 151 -2.28 -5.81 -41.91
CA ALA A 151 -2.90 -6.01 -40.61
C ALA A 151 -2.58 -7.42 -40.05
N SER A 152 -2.19 -7.50 -38.77
CA SER A 152 -1.94 -8.78 -38.08
C SER A 152 -3.22 -9.45 -37.55
N GLY A 153 -4.35 -8.74 -37.57
CA GLY A 153 -5.65 -9.20 -37.08
C GLY A 153 -6.79 -8.58 -37.91
N GLU A 154 -7.95 -8.37 -37.27
CA GLU A 154 -9.07 -7.73 -37.95
C GLU A 154 -8.70 -6.31 -38.41
N PRO A 155 -8.88 -5.97 -39.70
CA PRO A 155 -8.59 -4.64 -40.19
C PRO A 155 -9.41 -3.57 -39.46
N ILE A 156 -8.76 -2.44 -39.15
CA ILE A 156 -9.42 -1.28 -38.57
C ILE A 156 -10.54 -0.80 -39.51
N THR A 157 -11.76 -0.75 -38.98
CA THR A 157 -12.94 -0.26 -39.68
C THR A 157 -13.33 1.14 -39.19
N ARG A 158 -14.25 1.80 -39.91
CA ARG A 158 -14.84 3.06 -39.44
C ARG A 158 -15.58 2.92 -38.12
N GLU A 159 -16.20 1.77 -37.87
CA GLU A 159 -16.90 1.47 -36.62
C GLU A 159 -15.89 1.38 -35.46
N THR A 160 -14.77 0.69 -35.65
CA THR A 160 -13.70 0.63 -34.64
C THR A 160 -13.18 2.03 -34.29
N ILE A 161 -13.00 2.90 -35.29
CA ILE A 161 -12.58 4.30 -35.06
C ILE A 161 -13.65 5.07 -34.29
N ALA A 162 -14.93 4.89 -34.63
CA ALA A 162 -16.03 5.55 -33.92
C ALA A 162 -16.10 5.12 -32.45
N HIS A 163 -15.97 3.82 -32.15
CA HIS A 163 -15.90 3.32 -30.78
C HIS A 163 -14.69 3.87 -30.02
N ALA A 164 -13.52 3.94 -30.67
CA ALA A 164 -12.34 4.54 -30.06
C ALA A 164 -12.54 6.04 -29.74
N MET A 165 -13.21 6.79 -30.62
CA MET A 165 -13.53 8.20 -30.36
C MET A 165 -14.49 8.35 -29.18
N THR A 166 -15.53 7.53 -29.09
CA THR A 166 -16.45 7.52 -27.93
C THR A 166 -15.70 7.19 -26.64
N ALA A 167 -14.86 6.15 -26.65
CA ALA A 167 -14.08 5.77 -25.47
C ALA A 167 -13.14 6.88 -25.00
N LEU A 168 -12.51 7.62 -25.92
CA LEU A 168 -11.67 8.77 -25.57
C LEU A 168 -12.48 9.93 -24.98
N ALA A 169 -13.72 10.15 -25.47
CA ALA A 169 -14.60 11.17 -24.92
C ALA A 169 -15.07 10.80 -23.50
N GLU A 170 -15.42 9.54 -23.26
CA GLU A 170 -15.74 9.04 -21.92
C GLU A 170 -14.54 9.13 -20.98
N MET A 171 -13.34 8.80 -21.47
CA MET A 171 -12.10 8.96 -20.71
C MET A 171 -11.85 10.42 -20.31
N ASP A 172 -12.03 11.37 -21.24
CA ASP A 172 -11.91 12.80 -20.95
C ASP A 172 -12.92 13.26 -19.90
N GLN A 173 -14.17 12.80 -19.99
CA GLN A 173 -15.19 13.08 -18.97
C GLN A 173 -14.78 12.56 -17.58
N VAL A 174 -14.27 11.32 -17.49
CA VAL A 174 -13.79 10.75 -16.23
C VAL A 174 -12.60 11.55 -15.68
N TRP A 175 -11.71 12.06 -16.55
CA TRP A 175 -10.60 12.93 -16.14
C TRP A 175 -11.10 14.24 -15.54
N GLN A 176 -12.08 14.89 -16.18
CA GLN A 176 -12.71 16.12 -15.67
C GLN A 176 -13.41 15.90 -14.34
N GLU A 177 -14.22 14.84 -14.21
CA GLU A 177 -14.93 14.51 -12.97
C GLU A 177 -13.99 14.23 -11.80
N ARG A 178 -12.79 13.71 -12.10
CA ARG A 178 -11.78 13.36 -11.11
C ARG A 178 -10.69 14.42 -10.91
N ASP A 179 -10.78 15.55 -11.63
CA ASP A 179 -9.78 16.62 -11.63
C ASP A 179 -8.35 16.09 -11.88
N LEU A 180 -8.22 15.20 -12.87
CA LEU A 180 -6.94 14.63 -13.27
C LEU A 180 -6.21 15.56 -14.26
N PRO A 181 -4.86 15.62 -14.20
CA PRO A 181 -4.06 16.49 -15.05
C PRO A 181 -4.03 16.06 -16.52
#